data_AF-A0A969K323-F1
#
_entry.id   AF-A0A969K323-F1
#
_cell.length_a   1.000
_cell.length_b   1.000
_cell.length_c   1.000
_cell.angle_alpha   90.00
_cell.angle_beta   90.00
_cell.angle_gamma   90.00
#
_symmetry.space_group_name_H-M   'P 1'
#
loop_
_entity.id
_entity.type
_entity.pdbx_description
1 polymer ?
#
loop_
_entity_poly.entity_id
_entity_poly.type
_entity_poly.pdbx_seq_one_letter_code
_entity_poly.pdbx_strand_id
1 'polypeptide(L)'
;MKPEDGDRKEIPARGRIQTFLKKWRGSQGNERANYQGFFLDLCEALGVDCPPPKGNIPGDPYCFDKDIQVIHKDGITTNFADFYKEGHFLIEAKQGGNSSKRGTAKRGTKTYDTAMEKAFYQALSYTPFLPSKPPFVITCDIGSEISLSISKRG
;
A
#
# COMPACT_ATOMS: atom_id res chain seq x y z
N MET A 1 36.81 -12.49 -23.93
CA MET A 1 35.59 -11.93 -24.54
C MET A 1 34.57 -11.82 -23.42
N LYS A 2 34.28 -10.60 -22.94
CA LYS A 2 33.18 -10.39 -21.99
C LYS A 2 31.86 -10.49 -22.77
N PRO A 3 30.79 -11.06 -22.22
CA PRO A 3 29.51 -11.01 -22.88
C PRO A 3 29.08 -9.54 -22.95
N GLU A 4 28.69 -9.14 -24.14
CA GLU A 4 28.30 -7.78 -24.47
C GLU A 4 26.94 -7.56 -23.81
N ASP A 5 26.86 -6.55 -22.94
CA ASP A 5 25.62 -6.10 -22.32
C ASP A 5 24.65 -5.66 -23.42
N GLY A 6 23.84 -6.62 -23.87
CA GLY A 6 22.78 -6.37 -24.82
C GLY A 6 21.86 -5.31 -24.24
N ASP A 7 21.82 -4.17 -24.93
CA ASP A 7 20.94 -3.02 -24.78
C ASP A 7 19.52 -3.42 -24.35
N ARG A 8 19.29 -3.60 -23.05
CA ARG A 8 17.93 -3.64 -22.48
C ARG A 8 17.41 -2.23 -22.60
N LYS A 9 16.80 -1.93 -23.75
CA LYS A 9 16.06 -0.69 -23.94
C LYS A 9 15.10 -0.52 -22.78
N GLU A 10 15.34 0.49 -21.97
CA GLU A 10 14.50 0.85 -20.84
C GLU A 10 13.06 0.97 -21.34
N ILE A 11 12.12 0.29 -20.67
CA ILE A 11 10.72 0.36 -21.05
C ILE A 11 10.25 1.79 -20.76
N PRO A 12 9.75 2.54 -21.77
CA PRO A 12 9.25 3.90 -21.54
C PRO A 12 8.14 3.89 -20.50
N ALA A 13 7.97 4.99 -19.75
CA ALA A 13 6.98 5.09 -18.66
C ALA A 13 5.58 4.62 -19.07
N ARG A 14 5.12 4.97 -20.27
CA ARG A 14 3.83 4.50 -20.81
C ARG A 14 3.73 2.97 -20.89
N GLY A 15 4.80 2.30 -21.29
CA GLY A 15 4.86 0.84 -21.38
C GLY A 15 4.79 0.19 -20.00
N ARG A 16 5.53 0.70 -19.02
CA ARG A 16 5.50 0.21 -17.63
C ARG A 16 4.10 0.35 -17.01
N ILE A 17 3.47 1.50 -17.19
CA ILE A 17 2.09 1.77 -16.73
C ILE A 17 1.08 0.83 -17.41
N GLN A 18 1.20 0.59 -18.72
CA GLN A 18 0.31 -0.34 -19.42
C GLN A 18 0.44 -1.77 -18.93
N THR A 19 1.67 -2.25 -18.67
CA THR A 19 1.92 -3.57 -18.07
C THR A 19 1.25 -3.69 -16.70
N PHE A 20 1.44 -2.69 -15.83
CA PHE A 20 0.80 -2.63 -14.52
C PHE A 20 -0.72 -2.69 -14.61
N LEU A 21 -1.33 -1.83 -15.43
CA LEU A 21 -2.78 -1.80 -15.61
C LEU A 21 -3.33 -3.11 -16.19
N LYS A 22 -2.63 -3.74 -17.13
CA LYS A 22 -3.03 -5.04 -17.68
C LYS A 22 -3.04 -6.14 -16.62
N LYS A 23 -2.10 -6.11 -15.68
CA LYS A 23 -2.00 -7.09 -14.60
C LYS A 23 -3.06 -6.87 -13.52
N TRP A 24 -3.28 -5.62 -13.10
CA TRP A 24 -4.02 -5.35 -11.87
C TRP A 24 -5.43 -4.81 -12.06
N ARG A 25 -5.76 -4.16 -13.18
CA ARG A 25 -7.08 -3.52 -13.36
C ARG A 25 -8.21 -4.54 -13.26
N GLY A 26 -9.13 -4.31 -12.34
CA GLY A 26 -10.28 -5.19 -12.08
C GLY A 26 -9.94 -6.50 -11.37
N SER A 27 -8.69 -6.68 -10.92
CA SER A 27 -8.28 -7.86 -10.15
C SER A 27 -9.10 -8.03 -8.88
N GLN A 28 -9.20 -9.27 -8.42
CA GLN A 28 -9.98 -9.68 -7.25
C GLN A 28 -9.18 -10.74 -6.50
N GLY A 29 -9.53 -10.99 -5.24
CA GLY A 29 -8.93 -12.08 -4.48
C GLY A 29 -8.65 -11.68 -3.04
N ASN A 30 -7.59 -12.26 -2.50
CA ASN A 30 -7.17 -12.08 -1.12
C ASN A 30 -6.19 -10.90 -1.04
N GLU A 31 -6.64 -9.82 -0.39
CA GLU A 31 -5.86 -8.63 -0.07
C GLU A 31 -4.44 -8.96 0.43
N ARG A 32 -4.35 -9.79 1.47
CA ARG A 32 -3.08 -10.16 2.12
C ARG A 32 -2.11 -10.88 1.19
N ALA A 33 -2.62 -11.57 0.16
CA ALA A 33 -1.77 -12.24 -0.82
C ALA A 33 -1.25 -11.29 -1.91
N ASN A 34 -1.90 -10.14 -2.12
CA ASN A 34 -1.71 -9.33 -3.32
C ASN A 34 -1.08 -7.95 -3.05
N TYR A 35 -1.26 -7.34 -1.88
CA TYR A 35 -0.86 -5.94 -1.66
C TYR A 35 0.63 -5.69 -1.89
N GLN A 36 1.52 -6.54 -1.39
CA GLN A 36 2.97 -6.37 -1.57
C GLN A 36 3.36 -6.41 -3.05
N GLY A 37 2.86 -7.41 -3.79
CA GLY A 37 3.11 -7.54 -5.22
C GLY A 37 2.53 -6.37 -6.02
N PHE A 38 1.33 -5.91 -5.67
CA PHE A 38 0.70 -4.74 -6.30
C PHE A 38 1.55 -3.48 -6.13
N PHE A 39 2.02 -3.20 -4.91
CA PHE A 39 2.81 -1.99 -4.66
C PHE A 39 4.23 -2.06 -5.22
N LEU A 40 4.86 -3.24 -5.26
CA LEU A 40 6.13 -3.42 -5.96
C LEU A 40 5.99 -3.14 -7.46
N ASP A 41 4.96 -3.70 -8.10
CA ASP A 41 4.69 -3.42 -9.52
C ASP A 41 4.30 -1.95 -9.73
N LEU A 42 3.63 -1.30 -8.77
CA LEU A 42 3.30 0.13 -8.85
C LEU A 42 4.57 1.00 -8.78
N CYS A 43 5.52 0.68 -7.89
CA CYS A 43 6.81 1.37 -7.85
C CYS A 43 7.53 1.25 -9.20
N GLU A 44 7.60 0.04 -9.77
CA GLU A 44 8.15 -0.19 -11.12
C GLU A 44 7.39 0.62 -12.17
N ALA A 45 6.06 0.65 -12.12
CA ALA A 45 5.22 1.38 -13.06
C ALA A 45 5.46 2.90 -13.01
N LEU A 46 5.66 3.45 -11.82
CA LEU A 46 5.94 4.87 -11.59
C LEU A 46 7.42 5.21 -11.81
N GLY A 47 8.32 4.22 -11.78
CA GLY A 47 9.77 4.42 -11.92
C GLY A 47 10.39 5.05 -10.66
N VAL A 48 9.85 4.67 -9.50
CA VAL A 48 10.34 5.09 -8.18
C VAL A 48 10.96 3.89 -7.46
N ASP A 49 11.80 4.16 -6.47
CA ASP A 49 12.40 3.11 -5.66
C ASP A 49 11.35 2.22 -4.99
N CYS A 50 11.66 0.93 -4.87
CA CYS A 50 10.90 -0.02 -4.06
C CYS A 50 11.41 0.00 -2.61
N PRO A 51 10.59 -0.41 -1.61
CA PRO A 51 11.08 -0.58 -0.26
C PRO A 51 12.15 -1.67 -0.21
N PRO A 52 13.21 -1.50 0.60
CA PRO A 52 14.13 -2.60 0.89
C PRO A 52 13.40 -3.71 1.70
N PRO A 53 14.00 -4.91 1.82
CA PRO A 53 13.52 -5.90 2.77
C PRO A 53 13.41 -5.31 4.18
N LYS A 54 12.28 -5.57 4.85
CA LYS A 54 12.03 -5.12 6.22
C LYS A 54 13.12 -5.60 7.18
N GLY A 55 13.57 -4.73 8.08
CA GLY A 55 14.66 -4.99 9.03
C GLY A 55 16.05 -4.62 8.51
N ASN A 56 16.23 -4.37 7.21
CA ASN A 56 17.53 -3.96 6.67
C ASN A 56 17.94 -2.53 7.05
N ILE A 57 16.96 -1.65 7.33
CA ILE A 57 17.20 -0.28 7.77
C ILE A 57 16.58 -0.10 9.16
N PRO A 58 17.34 0.36 10.17
CA PRO A 58 16.81 0.61 11.50
C PRO A 58 15.57 1.50 11.47
N GLY A 59 14.53 1.06 12.17
CA GLY A 59 13.27 1.78 12.25
C GLY A 59 12.41 1.71 10.99
N ASP A 60 12.76 0.90 9.99
CA ASP A 60 11.94 0.65 8.78
C ASP A 60 11.25 1.90 8.21
N PRO A 61 12.00 2.89 7.70
CA PRO A 61 11.45 4.15 7.20
C PRO A 61 10.74 3.98 5.85
N TYR A 62 10.95 2.88 5.14
CA TYR A 62 10.21 2.55 3.91
C TYR A 62 10.00 1.03 3.84
N CYS A 63 8.80 0.55 4.16
CA CYS A 63 8.56 -0.88 4.32
C CYS A 63 7.10 -1.28 4.13
N PHE A 64 6.88 -2.57 3.89
CA PHE A 64 5.60 -3.22 4.09
C PHE A 64 5.42 -3.62 5.57
N ASP A 65 4.17 -3.76 5.99
CA ASP A 65 3.78 -4.18 7.35
C ASP A 65 4.48 -3.36 8.44
N LYS A 66 4.41 -2.03 8.36
CA LYS A 66 5.05 -1.14 9.33
C LYS A 66 4.50 -1.39 10.73
N ASP A 67 5.37 -1.72 11.67
CA ASP A 67 5.00 -1.90 13.08
C ASP A 67 4.46 -0.60 13.67
N ILE A 68 3.26 -0.66 14.23
CA ILE A 68 2.59 0.42 14.95
C ILE A 68 2.39 -0.04 16.39
N GLN A 69 3.23 0.46 17.29
CA GLN A 69 3.12 0.16 18.73
C GLN A 69 2.12 1.12 19.37
N VAL A 70 0.91 0.61 19.63
CA VAL A 70 -0.14 1.35 20.31
C VAL A 70 -0.04 1.10 21.81
N ILE A 71 0.22 2.16 22.56
CA ILE A 71 0.37 2.12 24.02
C ILE A 71 -1.01 2.31 24.66
N HIS A 72 -1.38 1.37 25.52
CA HIS A 72 -2.59 1.39 26.34
C HIS A 72 -2.22 1.37 27.83
N LYS A 73 -3.20 1.62 28.70
CA LYS A 73 -3.00 1.56 30.16
C LYS A 73 -2.49 0.19 30.64
N ASP A 74 -2.95 -0.88 29.99
CA ASP A 74 -2.71 -2.27 30.42
C ASP A 74 -1.61 -2.97 29.60
N GLY A 75 -0.93 -2.28 28.68
CA GLY A 75 0.13 -2.86 27.86
C GLY A 75 0.29 -2.22 26.48
N ILE A 76 1.06 -2.88 25.62
CA ILE A 76 1.34 -2.45 24.25
C ILE A 76 0.77 -3.48 23.28
N THR A 77 0.03 -3.00 22.28
CA THR A 77 -0.42 -3.80 21.14
C THR A 77 0.38 -3.41 19.90
N THR A 78 0.86 -4.41 19.15
CA THR A 78 1.48 -4.16 17.84
C THR A 78 0.45 -4.37 16.73
N ASN A 79 0.19 -3.30 15.98
CA ASN A 79 -0.55 -3.35 14.72
C ASN A 79 0.42 -3.18 13.54
N PHE A 80 -0.08 -3.34 12.32
CA PHE A 80 0.74 -3.24 11.11
C PHE A 80 0.01 -2.39 10.08
N ALA A 81 0.68 -1.36 9.57
CA ALA A 81 0.20 -0.63 8.39
C ALA A 81 0.76 -1.28 7.12
N ASP A 82 -0.08 -1.51 6.11
CA ASP A 82 0.28 -2.33 4.96
C ASP A 82 1.49 -1.80 4.18
N PHE A 83 1.56 -0.48 3.95
CA PHE A 83 2.69 0.13 3.26
C PHE A 83 2.98 1.55 3.78
N TYR A 84 4.24 1.81 4.13
CA TYR A 84 4.64 3.05 4.79
C TYR A 84 5.94 3.60 4.22
N LYS A 85 5.98 4.91 4.03
CA LYS A 85 7.22 5.66 3.77
C LYS A 85 7.26 6.91 4.64
N GLU A 86 8.24 6.98 5.51
CA GLU A 86 8.44 8.06 6.49
C GLU A 86 8.51 9.42 5.80
N GLY A 87 7.79 10.40 6.37
CA GLY A 87 7.66 11.74 5.79
C GLY A 87 6.88 11.81 4.47
N HIS A 88 6.34 10.69 3.96
CA HIS A 88 5.62 10.65 2.68
C HIS A 88 4.19 10.16 2.84
N PHE A 89 3.99 8.89 3.20
CA PHE A 89 2.65 8.31 3.24
C PHE A 89 2.54 7.14 4.23
N LEU A 90 1.30 6.87 4.62
CA LEU A 90 0.86 5.59 5.14
C LEU A 90 -0.32 5.09 4.29
N ILE A 91 -0.30 3.82 3.90
CA ILE A 91 -1.34 3.19 3.09
C ILE A 91 -1.95 2.01 3.85
N GLU A 92 -3.28 1.95 3.85
CA GLU A 92 -4.06 0.75 4.15
C GLU A 92 -4.65 0.20 2.86
N ALA A 93 -4.32 -1.05 2.54
CA ALA A 93 -4.80 -1.75 1.37
C ALA A 93 -6.07 -2.54 1.69
N LYS A 94 -6.92 -2.64 0.69
CA LYS A 94 -8.12 -3.46 0.63
C LYS A 94 -8.15 -4.17 -0.71
N GLN A 95 -8.91 -5.25 -0.81
CA GLN A 95 -9.23 -5.82 -2.11
C GLN A 95 -10.70 -6.20 -2.23
N GLY A 96 -11.43 -5.35 -2.97
CA GLY A 96 -12.79 -5.60 -3.37
C GLY A 96 -12.91 -6.71 -4.42
N GLY A 97 -14.14 -7.20 -4.61
CA GLY A 97 -14.46 -8.19 -5.64
C GLY A 97 -15.76 -7.86 -6.37
N ASN A 98 -16.12 -8.70 -7.34
CA ASN A 98 -17.41 -8.61 -8.03
C ASN A 98 -18.54 -9.33 -7.27
N SER A 99 -18.18 -10.10 -6.24
CA SER A 99 -19.11 -10.77 -5.33
C SER A 99 -18.62 -10.68 -3.89
N SER A 100 -19.55 -10.71 -2.94
CA SER A 100 -19.21 -10.71 -1.53
C SER A 100 -18.72 -12.10 -1.12
N LYS A 101 -17.55 -12.15 -0.48
CA LYS A 101 -16.95 -13.36 0.10
C LYS A 101 -16.44 -13.03 1.49
N ARG A 102 -16.11 -14.04 2.30
CA ARG A 102 -15.49 -13.81 3.61
C ARG A 102 -14.19 -13.01 3.42
N GLY A 103 -14.13 -11.82 4.01
CA GLY A 103 -12.96 -10.92 3.90
C GLY A 103 -12.91 -10.06 2.62
N THR A 104 -13.88 -10.17 1.71
CA THR A 104 -13.91 -9.39 0.46
C THR A 104 -15.29 -8.80 0.24
N ALA A 105 -15.38 -7.46 0.27
CA ALA A 105 -16.60 -6.75 -0.05
C ALA A 105 -16.81 -6.65 -1.57
N LYS A 106 -18.07 -6.75 -2.02
CA LYS A 106 -18.42 -6.48 -3.42
C LYS A 106 -18.30 -4.98 -3.71
N ARG A 107 -17.51 -4.61 -4.72
CA ARG A 107 -17.34 -3.21 -5.17
C ARG A 107 -18.67 -2.57 -5.54
N GLY A 108 -18.78 -1.26 -5.29
CA GLY A 108 -19.99 -0.48 -5.58
C GLY A 108 -21.18 -0.80 -4.66
N THR A 109 -20.92 -1.35 -3.47
CA THR A 109 -21.95 -1.61 -2.46
C THR A 109 -21.65 -0.84 -1.19
N LYS A 110 -22.69 -0.57 -0.38
CA LYS A 110 -22.51 0.09 0.93
C LYS A 110 -21.49 -0.62 1.84
N THR A 111 -21.44 -1.95 1.80
CA THR A 111 -20.46 -2.73 2.58
C THR A 111 -19.02 -2.47 2.11
N TYR A 112 -18.81 -2.27 0.80
CA TYR A 112 -17.52 -1.87 0.26
C TYR A 112 -17.16 -0.46 0.73
N ASP A 113 -18.08 0.50 0.64
CA ASP A 113 -17.83 1.88 1.09
C ASP A 113 -17.47 1.90 2.59
N THR A 114 -18.20 1.16 3.42
CA THR A 114 -17.90 1.00 4.85
C THR A 114 -16.53 0.32 5.08
N ALA A 115 -16.12 -0.62 4.24
CA ALA A 115 -14.81 -1.25 4.36
C ALA A 115 -13.67 -0.27 4.03
N MET A 116 -13.84 0.54 2.98
CA MET A 116 -12.87 1.57 2.60
C MET A 116 -12.81 2.70 3.64
N GLU A 117 -13.94 3.10 4.20
CA GLU A 117 -14.00 4.09 5.29
C GLU A 117 -13.29 3.56 6.56
N LYS A 118 -13.49 2.30 6.92
CA LYS A 118 -12.77 1.68 8.04
C LYS A 118 -11.27 1.65 7.81
N ALA A 119 -10.82 1.32 6.60
CA ALA A 119 -9.41 1.36 6.23
C ALA A 119 -8.83 2.78 6.39
N PHE A 120 -9.59 3.81 5.99
CA PHE A 120 -9.18 5.20 6.16
C PHE A 120 -9.02 5.59 7.64
N TYR A 121 -10.00 5.25 8.49
CA TYR A 121 -9.89 5.54 9.92
C TYR A 121 -8.80 4.72 10.61
N GLN A 122 -8.55 3.48 10.18
CA GLN A 122 -7.43 2.68 10.65
C GLN A 122 -6.11 3.38 10.34
N ALA A 123 -5.91 3.80 9.09
CA ALA A 123 -4.73 4.53 8.65
C ALA A 123 -4.52 5.82 9.46
N LEU A 124 -5.58 6.61 9.67
CA LEU A 124 -5.55 7.80 10.52
C LEU A 124 -5.16 7.47 11.97
N SER A 125 -5.71 6.40 12.54
CA SER A 125 -5.46 5.99 13.93
C SER A 125 -4.00 5.64 14.20
N TYR A 126 -3.25 5.22 13.18
CA TYR A 126 -1.83 4.88 13.29
C TYR A 126 -0.91 6.11 13.25
N THR A 127 -1.36 7.22 12.68
CA THR A 127 -0.52 8.42 12.49
C THR A 127 0.13 8.98 13.76
N PRO A 128 -0.49 8.96 14.96
CA PRO A 128 0.15 9.48 16.18
C PRO A 128 1.28 8.61 16.73
N PHE A 129 1.37 7.35 16.30
CA PHE A 129 2.33 6.36 16.82
C PHE A 129 3.56 6.19 15.91
N LEU A 130 3.66 7.00 14.85
CA LEU A 130 4.79 6.99 13.93
C LEU A 130 5.85 8.01 14.34
N PRO A 131 7.13 7.81 13.98
CA PRO A 131 8.20 8.76 14.28
C PRO A 131 7.95 10.17 13.73
N SER A 132 7.30 10.26 12.56
CA SER A 132 6.82 11.49 11.97
C SER A 132 5.42 11.30 11.40
N LYS A 133 4.58 12.33 11.51
CA LYS A 133 3.22 12.30 10.96
C LYS A 133 3.30 12.28 9.43
N PRO A 134 2.79 11.24 8.75
CA PRO A 134 2.82 11.20 7.29
C PRO A 134 1.90 12.30 6.72
N PRO A 135 2.35 13.06 5.71
CA PRO A 135 1.55 14.13 5.10
C PRO A 135 0.35 13.57 4.31
N PHE A 136 0.44 12.34 3.82
CA PHE A 136 -0.64 11.65 3.12
C PHE A 136 -1.07 10.38 3.85
N VAL A 137 -2.38 10.24 4.00
CA VAL A 137 -3.01 8.97 4.36
C VAL A 137 -3.77 8.48 3.15
N ILE A 138 -3.47 7.25 2.74
CA ILE A 138 -3.96 6.67 1.49
C ILE A 138 -4.72 5.39 1.81
N THR A 139 -5.85 5.19 1.14
CA THR A 139 -6.49 3.88 1.06
C THR A 139 -6.38 3.38 -0.37
N CYS A 140 -6.23 2.07 -0.53
CA CYS A 140 -6.12 1.45 -1.84
C CYS A 140 -7.06 0.24 -1.94
N ASP A 141 -7.98 0.21 -2.90
CA ASP A 141 -8.58 -1.04 -3.36
C ASP A 141 -7.75 -1.57 -4.53
N ILE A 142 -7.02 -2.67 -4.31
CA ILE A 142 -6.11 -3.29 -5.27
C ILE A 142 -6.83 -3.53 -6.60
N GLY A 143 -6.31 -2.90 -7.65
CA GLY A 143 -6.84 -3.04 -8.99
C GLY A 143 -8.07 -2.20 -9.32
N SER A 144 -8.52 -1.34 -8.39
CA SER A 144 -9.72 -0.51 -8.57
C SER A 144 -9.43 0.97 -8.33
N GLU A 145 -8.95 1.32 -7.14
CA GLU A 145 -8.88 2.72 -6.69
C GLU A 145 -7.68 2.96 -5.75
N ILE A 146 -7.10 4.15 -5.83
CA ILE A 146 -6.19 4.72 -4.83
C ILE A 146 -6.75 6.09 -4.45
N SER A 147 -7.16 6.24 -3.19
CA SER A 147 -7.75 7.47 -2.66
C SER A 147 -6.75 8.15 -1.72
N LEU A 148 -6.44 9.42 -1.98
CA LEU A 148 -5.44 10.19 -1.23
C LEU A 148 -6.10 11.27 -0.39
N SER A 149 -5.75 11.32 0.90
CA SER A 149 -6.18 12.34 1.85
C SER A 149 -4.97 13.07 2.44
N ILE A 150 -5.06 14.40 2.53
CA ILE A 150 -4.04 15.22 3.20
C ILE A 150 -4.24 15.13 4.71
N SER A 151 -3.21 14.69 5.41
CA SER A 151 -3.18 14.65 6.86
C SER A 151 -3.01 16.08 7.38
N LYS A 152 -4.07 16.69 7.93
CA LYS A 152 -3.98 18.05 8.51
C LYS A 152 -2.92 18.06 9.61
N ARG A 153 -1.99 19.02 9.58
CA ARG A 153 -1.11 19.26 10.73
C ARG A 153 -2.00 19.60 11.93
N GLY A 154 -1.77 18.89 13.04
CA GLY A 154 -2.37 19.23 14.33
C GLY A 154 -1.67 20.44 14.92
#